data_AF-A0A9D2MIU4-F1
#
_entry.id   AF-A0A9D2MIU4-F1
#
_cell.length_a   1.000
_cell.length_b   1.000
_cell.length_c   1.000
_cell.angle_alpha   90.00
_cell.angle_beta   90.00
_cell.angle_gamma   90.00
#
_symmetry.space_group_name_H-M   'P 1'
#
loop_
_entity.id
_entity.type
_entity.pdbx_description
1 polymer ?
#
loop_
_entity_poly.entity_id
_entity_poly.type
_entity_poly.pdbx_seq_one_letter_code
_entity_poly.pdbx_strand_id
1 'polypeptide(L)'
;MEKRKKITVAIVSVILAIAVAAGIIGIILHQQTTRYNTLMAEVASINEITSAEYASNIDREQLNELLDRRVTNGKYGEVENAFKNYMADLYQIVYDAADASSDESFAAFLSPDNIAQDGPAFENSRTTIEELMTRLETDKENYLQMTGGNAIGSYADRADLSGRYREMYDTILSAHKAIGEAGGDEFTQAIDAAIAKLAATDDVFEFLNENQSGWYMEDGTLKFRSQTLYNDYAELIQNL
;
A
#
# COMPACT_ATOMS: atom_id res chain seq x y z
N MET A 1 2.70 19.86 22.11
CA MET A 1 2.16 19.75 20.74
C MET A 1 2.93 18.64 20.06
N GLU A 2 2.55 17.39 20.34
CA GLU A 2 3.12 16.27 19.59
C GLU A 2 2.61 16.38 18.16
N LYS A 3 3.53 16.35 17.19
CA LYS A 3 3.16 16.27 15.79
C LYS A 3 2.37 14.98 15.63
N ARG A 4 1.06 15.09 15.37
CA ARG A 4 0.23 13.94 14.96
C ARG A 4 0.92 13.33 13.74
N LYS A 5 1.65 12.22 13.94
CA LYS A 5 2.32 11.51 12.86
C LYS A 5 1.20 10.91 12.02
N LYS A 6 1.02 11.42 10.81
CA LYS A 6 0.20 10.76 9.79
C LYS A 6 0.70 9.32 9.67
N ILE A 7 -0.21 8.35 9.59
CA ILE A 7 0.14 6.95 9.37
C ILE A 7 0.51 6.85 7.90
N THR A 8 1.79 7.09 7.62
CA THR A 8 2.31 6.95 6.27
C THR A 8 2.60 5.47 6.09
N VAL A 9 1.79 4.77 5.30
CA VAL A 9 2.05 3.37 4.93
C VAL A 9 3.43 3.29 4.31
N ALA A 10 4.36 2.72 5.07
CA ALA A 10 5.73 2.48 4.64
C ALA A 10 5.69 1.39 3.56
N ILE A 11 6.18 1.71 2.37
CA ILE A 11 6.65 0.71 1.44
C ILE A 11 8.14 0.67 1.71
N VAL A 12 8.64 -0.18 2.61
CA VAL A 12 10.08 -0.43 2.50
C VAL A 12 10.32 -1.16 1.17
N SER A 13 11.17 -0.50 0.42
CA SER A 13 11.30 -0.62 -1.01
C SER A 13 11.96 -1.96 -1.33
N VAL A 14 11.28 -2.85 -2.06
CA VAL A 14 11.90 -4.07 -2.61
C VAL A 14 12.82 -3.67 -3.78
N ILE A 15 13.92 -2.97 -3.47
CA ILE A 15 15.03 -2.67 -4.40
C ILE A 15 15.91 -3.93 -4.61
N LEU A 16 15.63 -5.04 -3.93
CA LEU A 16 16.56 -6.17 -3.82
C LEU A 16 16.66 -7.10 -5.05
N ALA A 17 16.25 -6.68 -6.25
CA ALA A 17 16.42 -7.49 -7.47
C ALA A 17 17.40 -6.90 -8.51
N ILE A 18 18.06 -5.76 -8.23
CA ILE A 18 19.17 -5.31 -9.10
C ILE A 18 20.43 -6.18 -8.87
N ALA A 19 20.56 -6.90 -7.76
CA ALA A 19 21.69 -7.83 -7.57
C ALA A 19 21.65 -9.01 -8.57
N VAL A 20 20.47 -9.37 -9.11
CA VAL A 20 20.35 -10.35 -10.20
C VAL A 20 20.84 -9.75 -11.52
N ALA A 21 20.86 -8.42 -11.68
CA ALA A 21 21.42 -7.77 -12.86
C ALA A 21 22.91 -8.12 -13.07
N ALA A 22 23.69 -8.38 -12.00
CA ALA A 22 25.07 -8.86 -12.15
C ALA A 22 25.15 -10.28 -12.75
N GLY A 23 24.16 -11.15 -12.49
CA GLY A 23 24.04 -12.47 -13.12
C GLY A 23 23.47 -12.43 -14.53
N ILE A 24 22.49 -11.54 -14.78
CA ILE A 24 21.90 -11.33 -16.12
C ILE A 24 22.94 -10.69 -17.07
N ILE A 25 23.86 -9.84 -16.57
CA ILE A 25 24.98 -9.31 -17.37
C ILE A 25 25.80 -10.43 -18.03
N GLY A 26 25.96 -11.59 -17.40
CA GLY A 26 26.67 -12.74 -17.97
C GLY A 26 25.96 -13.39 -19.19
N ILE A 27 24.63 -13.32 -19.27
CA ILE A 27 23.83 -13.84 -20.39
C ILE A 27 23.61 -12.75 -21.47
N ILE A 28 23.54 -11.46 -21.08
CA ILE A 28 23.33 -10.29 -21.97
C ILE A 28 24.52 -10.02 -22.91
N LEU A 29 25.72 -10.55 -22.64
CA LEU A 29 26.92 -10.29 -23.44
C LEU A 29 26.80 -10.66 -24.94
N HIS A 30 25.69 -11.26 -25.39
CA HIS A 30 25.47 -11.58 -26.80
C HIS A 30 24.50 -10.66 -27.59
N GLN A 31 23.71 -9.76 -26.98
CA GLN A 31 22.72 -8.95 -27.73
C GLN A 31 22.69 -7.46 -27.38
N GLN A 32 23.75 -6.72 -27.75
CA GLN A 32 23.78 -5.25 -27.80
C GLN A 32 22.85 -4.69 -28.90
N THR A 33 21.53 -4.76 -28.73
CA THR A 33 20.58 -4.05 -29.61
C THR A 33 20.07 -2.82 -28.89
N THR A 34 20.17 -1.62 -29.48
CA THR A 34 19.73 -0.34 -28.90
C THR A 34 18.35 -0.43 -28.24
N ARG A 35 17.42 -1.18 -28.84
CA ARG A 35 16.06 -1.42 -28.32
C ARG A 35 16.00 -2.09 -26.95
N TYR A 36 16.86 -3.08 -26.70
CA TYR A 36 16.92 -3.76 -25.41
C TYR A 36 17.34 -2.77 -24.32
N ASN A 37 18.42 -2.03 -24.57
CA ASN A 37 18.92 -1.03 -23.63
C ASN A 37 17.90 0.08 -23.37
N THR A 38 17.18 0.54 -24.41
CA THR A 38 16.10 1.53 -24.25
C THR A 38 14.98 1.01 -23.34
N LEU A 39 14.54 -0.24 -23.52
CA LEU A 39 13.51 -0.83 -22.66
C LEU A 39 14.00 -0.98 -21.21
N MET A 40 15.22 -1.47 -21.00
CA MET A 40 15.76 -1.64 -19.65
C MET A 40 15.97 -0.29 -18.93
N ALA A 41 16.34 0.76 -19.65
CA ALA A 41 16.43 2.11 -19.08
C ALA A 41 15.06 2.64 -18.64
N GLU A 42 13.99 2.32 -19.38
CA GLU A 42 12.62 2.66 -19.01
C GLU A 42 12.17 1.92 -17.74
N VAL A 43 12.42 0.61 -17.69
CA VAL A 43 12.17 -0.22 -16.51
C VAL A 43 12.92 0.32 -15.29
N ALA A 44 14.19 0.69 -15.45
CA ALA A 44 14.99 1.26 -14.37
C ALA A 44 14.42 2.60 -13.88
N SER A 45 13.95 3.47 -14.78
CA SER A 45 13.36 4.76 -14.41
C SER A 45 12.06 4.58 -13.62
N ILE A 46 11.22 3.62 -14.02
CA ILE A 46 10.01 3.26 -13.29
C ILE A 46 10.37 2.71 -11.90
N ASN A 47 11.30 1.77 -11.83
CA ASN A 47 11.73 1.19 -10.56
C ASN A 47 12.36 2.21 -9.60
N GLU A 48 13.07 3.22 -10.13
CA GLU A 48 13.65 4.29 -9.32
C GLU A 48 12.55 5.11 -8.63
N ILE A 49 11.54 5.56 -9.38
CA ILE A 49 10.41 6.33 -8.83
C ILE A 49 9.62 5.50 -7.83
N THR A 50 9.42 4.21 -8.12
CA THR A 50 8.63 3.34 -7.27
C THR A 50 9.39 2.75 -6.08
N SER A 51 10.69 3.04 -5.97
CA SER A 51 11.52 2.66 -4.83
C SER A 51 11.40 3.59 -3.62
N ALA A 52 10.47 4.55 -3.65
CA ALA A 52 10.19 5.42 -2.53
C ALA A 52 9.85 4.62 -1.26
N GLU A 53 10.35 5.05 -0.10
CA GLU A 53 10.11 4.43 1.22
C GLU A 53 8.62 4.44 1.63
N TYR A 54 7.81 5.29 1.01
CA TYR A 54 6.39 5.41 1.29
C TYR A 54 5.62 5.56 -0.01
N ALA A 55 4.49 4.86 -0.12
CA ALA A 55 3.59 4.93 -1.28
C ALA A 55 3.16 6.36 -1.61
N SER A 56 2.93 7.16 -0.58
CA SER A 56 2.53 8.56 -0.67
C SER A 56 3.65 9.50 -1.15
N ASN A 57 4.91 9.04 -1.14
CA ASN A 57 6.04 9.81 -1.66
C ASN A 57 6.34 9.52 -3.13
N ILE A 58 5.63 8.57 -3.75
CA ILE A 58 5.75 8.31 -5.18
C ILE A 58 5.21 9.52 -5.93
N ASP A 59 6.04 10.08 -6.83
CA ASP A 59 5.58 11.11 -7.76
C ASP A 59 4.64 10.46 -8.79
N ARG A 60 3.33 10.55 -8.50
CA ARG A 60 2.29 9.92 -9.32
C ARG A 60 2.24 10.50 -10.72
N GLU A 61 2.49 11.79 -10.89
CA GLU A 61 2.50 12.45 -12.19
C GLU A 61 3.67 11.93 -13.03
N GLN A 62 4.86 11.89 -12.44
CA GLN A 62 6.06 11.39 -13.11
C GLN A 62 5.95 9.89 -13.44
N LEU A 63 5.42 9.07 -12.51
CA LEU A 63 5.20 7.65 -12.79
C LEU A 63 4.22 7.46 -13.95
N ASN A 64 3.09 8.18 -13.94
CA ASN A 64 2.09 8.07 -14.99
C ASN A 64 2.66 8.51 -16.35
N GLU A 65 3.50 9.55 -16.41
CA GLU A 65 4.19 9.94 -17.65
C GLU A 65 5.08 8.80 -18.20
N LEU A 66 5.81 8.10 -17.32
CA LEU A 66 6.62 6.95 -17.71
C LEU A 66 5.76 5.77 -18.18
N LEU A 67 4.63 5.51 -17.53
CA LEU A 67 3.72 4.41 -17.88
C LEU A 67 2.96 4.67 -19.19
N ASP A 68 2.65 5.93 -19.49
CA ASP A 68 1.89 6.32 -20.70
C ASP A 68 2.77 6.45 -21.94
N ARG A 69 4.03 6.87 -21.79
CA ARG A 69 4.91 7.07 -22.95
C ARG A 69 5.32 5.74 -23.57
N ARG A 70 5.69 5.78 -24.85
CA ARG A 70 6.23 4.62 -25.58
C ARG A 70 7.66 4.88 -26.03
N VAL A 71 8.61 4.02 -25.64
CA VAL A 71 10.03 4.17 -25.97
C VAL A 71 10.57 3.11 -26.94
N THR A 72 9.87 1.98 -27.09
CA THR A 72 10.25 0.89 -27.99
C THR A 72 9.11 0.44 -28.93
N ASN A 73 9.47 -0.33 -29.96
CA ASN A 73 8.59 -0.76 -31.05
C ASN A 73 8.78 -2.23 -31.40
N GLY A 74 7.83 -2.81 -32.13
CA GLY A 74 7.81 -4.24 -32.47
C GLY A 74 7.71 -5.10 -31.21
N LYS A 75 8.35 -6.28 -31.22
CA LYS A 75 8.31 -7.22 -30.09
C LYS A 75 8.84 -6.66 -28.76
N TYR A 76 9.80 -5.73 -28.77
CA TYR A 76 10.21 -5.02 -27.54
C TYR A 76 9.11 -4.10 -27.02
N GLY A 77 8.38 -3.45 -27.93
CA GLY A 77 7.23 -2.63 -27.56
C GLY A 77 6.03 -3.44 -27.06
N GLU A 78 5.90 -4.70 -27.44
CA GLU A 78 4.92 -5.61 -26.82
C GLU A 78 5.30 -5.92 -25.36
N VAL A 79 6.60 -6.16 -25.07
CA VAL A 79 7.08 -6.34 -23.68
C VAL A 79 6.89 -5.07 -22.87
N GLU A 80 7.24 -3.91 -23.43
CA GLU A 80 7.04 -2.61 -22.78
C GLU A 80 5.58 -2.40 -22.39
N ASN A 81 4.65 -2.63 -23.32
CA ASN A 81 3.22 -2.48 -23.07
C ASN A 81 2.73 -3.45 -21.99
N ALA A 82 3.14 -4.73 -22.06
CA ALA A 82 2.73 -5.71 -21.05
C ALA A 82 3.21 -5.32 -19.65
N PHE A 83 4.48 -4.90 -19.54
CA PHE A 83 5.08 -4.44 -18.29
C PHE A 83 4.39 -3.18 -17.76
N LYS A 84 4.24 -2.14 -18.59
CA LYS A 84 3.64 -0.87 -18.15
C LYS A 84 2.17 -1.00 -17.79
N ASN A 85 1.40 -1.81 -18.52
CA ASN A 85 0.01 -2.09 -18.16
C ASN A 85 -0.09 -2.82 -16.82
N TYR A 86 0.79 -3.80 -16.57
CA TYR A 86 0.87 -4.47 -15.27
C TYR A 86 1.19 -3.47 -14.15
N MET A 87 2.20 -2.62 -14.35
CA MET A 87 2.60 -1.61 -13.37
C MET A 87 1.49 -0.57 -13.12
N ALA A 88 0.80 -0.11 -14.17
CA ALA A 88 -0.31 0.83 -14.01
C ALA A 88 -1.41 0.25 -13.12
N ASP A 89 -1.83 -0.98 -13.38
CA ASP A 89 -2.87 -1.64 -12.59
C ASP A 89 -2.40 -1.92 -11.15
N LEU A 90 -1.13 -2.33 -10.96
CA LEU A 90 -0.56 -2.55 -9.63
C LEU A 90 -0.49 -1.27 -8.81
N TYR A 91 0.03 -0.19 -9.40
CA TYR A 91 0.23 1.07 -8.66
C TYR A 91 -1.09 1.80 -8.41
N GLN A 92 -2.13 1.56 -9.20
CA GLN A 92 -3.47 2.02 -8.85
C GLN A 92 -3.93 1.44 -7.50
N ILE A 93 -3.75 0.13 -7.28
CA ILE A 93 -4.05 -0.52 -6.00
C ILE A 93 -3.19 0.06 -4.87
N VAL A 94 -1.90 0.27 -5.12
CA VAL A 94 -0.98 0.87 -4.15
C VAL A 94 -1.43 2.29 -3.75
N TYR A 95 -1.90 3.09 -4.71
CA TYR A 95 -2.41 4.43 -4.46
C TYR A 95 -3.72 4.41 -3.68
N ASP A 96 -4.64 3.51 -4.02
CA ASP A 96 -5.92 3.39 -3.33
C ASP A 96 -5.73 3.02 -1.85
N ALA A 97 -4.81 2.10 -1.54
CA ALA A 97 -4.45 1.75 -0.17
C ALA A 97 -3.72 2.89 0.57
N ALA A 98 -2.81 3.60 -0.12
CA ALA A 98 -2.09 4.72 0.45
C ALA A 98 -3.01 5.89 0.81
N ASP A 99 -4.02 6.15 -0.03
CA ASP A 99 -5.01 7.20 0.19
C ASP A 99 -5.97 6.81 1.32
N ALA A 100 -6.43 5.54 1.36
CA ALA A 100 -7.28 5.03 2.44
C ALA A 100 -6.59 5.09 3.81
N SER A 101 -5.31 4.72 3.88
CA SER A 101 -4.53 4.73 5.13
C SER A 101 -4.08 6.12 5.59
N SER A 102 -4.06 7.10 4.69
CA SER A 102 -3.73 8.49 4.99
C SER A 102 -4.94 9.36 5.32
N ASP A 103 -6.13 8.76 5.43
CA ASP A 103 -7.37 9.48 5.72
C ASP A 103 -7.25 10.25 7.04
N GLU A 104 -7.50 11.56 7.00
CA GLU A 104 -7.31 12.44 8.15
C GLU A 104 -8.26 12.12 9.32
N SER A 105 -9.34 11.38 9.06
CA SER A 105 -10.27 10.86 10.08
C SER A 105 -9.57 9.97 11.11
N PHE A 106 -8.53 9.22 10.73
CA PHE A 106 -7.77 8.35 11.65
C PHE A 106 -7.23 9.11 12.86
N ALA A 107 -6.70 10.31 12.64
CA ALA A 107 -6.12 11.11 13.70
C ALA A 107 -7.20 11.87 14.51
N ALA A 108 -8.44 11.91 14.02
CA ALA A 108 -9.54 12.69 14.57
C ALA A 108 -10.60 11.85 15.29
N PHE A 109 -10.66 10.52 15.08
CA PHE A 109 -11.67 9.64 15.68
C PHE A 109 -11.77 9.83 17.20
N LEU A 110 -10.65 9.76 17.92
CA LEU A 110 -10.62 9.92 19.38
C LEU A 110 -10.45 11.38 19.84
N SER A 111 -10.66 12.35 18.94
CA SER A 111 -10.66 13.75 19.34
C SER A 111 -11.87 14.05 20.22
N PRO A 112 -11.75 14.96 21.21
CA PRO A 112 -12.88 15.32 22.05
C PRO A 112 -14.09 15.84 21.26
N ASP A 113 -13.85 16.58 20.17
CA ASP A 113 -14.91 17.08 19.31
C ASP A 113 -15.65 15.93 18.60
N ASN A 114 -14.93 14.95 18.08
CA ASN A 114 -15.54 13.79 17.44
C ASN A 114 -16.32 12.91 18.43
N ILE A 115 -15.75 12.66 19.62
CA ILE A 115 -16.42 11.92 20.71
C ILE A 115 -17.71 12.61 21.13
N ALA A 116 -17.70 13.94 21.24
CA ALA A 116 -18.89 14.71 21.61
C ALA A 116 -19.95 14.73 20.49
N GLN A 117 -19.53 14.81 19.23
CA GLN A 117 -20.43 14.91 18.08
C GLN A 117 -21.09 13.58 17.74
N ASP A 118 -20.34 12.48 17.79
CA ASP A 118 -20.82 11.15 17.40
C ASP A 118 -21.75 10.53 18.47
N GLY A 119 -21.65 11.02 19.71
CA GLY A 119 -22.47 10.59 20.83
C GLY A 119 -22.05 9.22 21.38
N PRO A 120 -22.71 8.75 22.45
CA PRO A 120 -22.24 7.62 23.25
C PRO A 120 -22.31 6.26 22.53
N ALA A 121 -23.02 6.18 21.40
CA ALA A 121 -23.09 4.97 20.59
C ALA A 121 -21.93 4.87 19.58
N PHE A 122 -21.31 6.01 19.22
CA PHE A 122 -20.23 6.12 18.23
C PHE A 122 -20.54 5.49 16.87
N GLU A 123 -21.82 5.47 16.47
CA GLU A 123 -22.27 4.76 15.27
C GLU A 123 -21.53 5.21 14.01
N ASN A 124 -21.27 6.52 13.84
CA ASN A 124 -20.60 7.00 12.62
C ASN A 124 -19.11 6.60 12.62
N SER A 125 -18.39 6.85 13.72
CA SER A 125 -16.95 6.54 13.78
C SER A 125 -16.69 5.05 13.62
N ARG A 126 -17.49 4.20 14.30
CA ARG A 126 -17.35 2.73 14.17
C ARG A 126 -17.67 2.24 12.77
N THR A 127 -18.72 2.78 12.13
CA THR A 127 -19.05 2.46 10.73
C THR A 127 -17.90 2.86 9.80
N THR A 128 -17.37 4.08 9.94
CA THR A 128 -16.23 4.54 9.11
C THR A 128 -14.98 3.69 9.34
N ILE A 129 -14.69 3.29 10.59
CA ILE A 129 -13.58 2.38 10.90
C ILE A 129 -13.76 1.03 10.19
N GLU A 130 -14.95 0.42 10.27
CA GLU A 130 -15.24 -0.86 9.62
C GLU A 130 -15.11 -0.79 8.10
N GLU A 131 -15.63 0.29 7.48
CA GLU A 131 -15.50 0.53 6.04
C GLU A 131 -14.03 0.69 5.61
N LEU A 132 -13.24 1.44 6.37
CA LEU A 132 -11.80 1.63 6.11
C LEU A 132 -11.01 0.33 6.27
N MET A 133 -11.28 -0.45 7.32
CA MET A 133 -10.65 -1.77 7.52
C MET A 133 -10.97 -2.70 6.35
N THR A 134 -12.24 -2.76 5.94
CA THR A 134 -12.69 -3.59 4.82
C THR A 134 -12.03 -3.17 3.50
N ARG A 135 -11.92 -1.86 3.24
CA ARG A 135 -11.25 -1.33 2.05
C ARG A 135 -9.77 -1.70 2.04
N LEU A 136 -9.07 -1.47 3.15
CA LEU A 136 -7.64 -1.80 3.28
C LEU A 136 -7.39 -3.30 3.09
N GLU A 137 -8.23 -4.16 3.65
CA GLU A 137 -8.12 -5.62 3.46
C GLU A 137 -8.34 -5.99 1.99
N THR A 138 -9.33 -5.39 1.33
CA THR A 138 -9.59 -5.59 -0.11
C THR A 138 -8.41 -5.15 -0.97
N ASP A 139 -7.83 -4.00 -0.69
CA ASP A 139 -6.66 -3.49 -1.43
C ASP A 139 -5.43 -4.40 -1.23
N LYS A 140 -5.23 -4.93 -0.01
CA LYS A 140 -4.20 -5.93 0.30
C LYS A 140 -4.40 -7.22 -0.49
N GLU A 141 -5.63 -7.75 -0.52
CA GLU A 141 -5.97 -8.94 -1.29
C GLU A 141 -5.74 -8.74 -2.79
N ASN A 142 -6.15 -7.59 -3.33
CA ASN A 142 -5.92 -7.24 -4.73
C ASN A 142 -4.43 -7.13 -5.06
N TYR A 143 -3.64 -6.53 -4.17
CA TYR A 143 -2.18 -6.45 -4.30
C TYR A 143 -1.54 -7.83 -4.33
N LEU A 144 -1.92 -8.71 -3.40
CA LEU A 144 -1.46 -10.10 -3.36
C LEU A 144 -1.91 -10.91 -4.57
N GLN A 145 -3.09 -10.63 -5.13
CA GLN A 145 -3.55 -11.25 -6.38
C GLN A 145 -2.76 -10.77 -7.61
N MET A 146 -2.29 -9.52 -7.62
CA MET A 146 -1.52 -8.94 -8.71
C MET A 146 -0.03 -9.35 -8.66
N THR A 147 0.54 -9.43 -7.47
CA THR A 147 1.92 -9.88 -7.24
C THR A 147 2.04 -11.41 -7.19
N GLY A 148 0.99 -12.07 -6.74
CA GLY A 148 0.81 -13.52 -6.75
C GLY A 148 -0.11 -14.00 -7.88
N GLY A 149 -0.44 -15.30 -7.85
CA GLY A 149 -1.30 -15.92 -8.85
C GLY A 149 -0.76 -15.84 -10.29
N ASN A 150 -1.61 -16.23 -11.25
CA ASN A 150 -1.28 -16.16 -12.68
C ASN A 150 -1.35 -14.72 -13.25
N ALA A 151 -1.53 -13.69 -12.42
CA ALA A 151 -1.81 -12.32 -12.86
C ALA A 151 -0.67 -11.75 -13.71
N ILE A 152 0.58 -11.77 -13.22
CA ILE A 152 1.77 -11.35 -13.97
C ILE A 152 1.83 -12.05 -15.34
N GLY A 153 1.62 -13.37 -15.35
CA GLY A 153 1.61 -14.18 -16.59
C GLY A 153 0.50 -13.78 -17.56
N SER A 154 -0.67 -13.38 -17.05
CA SER A 154 -1.82 -12.99 -17.87
C SER A 154 -1.57 -11.75 -18.74
N TYR A 155 -0.73 -10.81 -18.31
CA TYR A 155 -0.35 -9.66 -19.13
C TYR A 155 0.60 -10.07 -20.25
N ALA A 156 1.53 -11.00 -19.98
CA ALA A 156 2.38 -11.58 -21.01
C ALA A 156 1.56 -12.37 -22.04
N ASP A 157 0.57 -13.15 -21.59
CA ASP A 157 -0.33 -13.92 -22.44
C ASP A 157 -1.20 -13.02 -23.32
N ARG A 158 -1.79 -11.95 -22.72
CA ARG A 158 -2.58 -10.96 -23.46
C ARG A 158 -1.78 -10.23 -24.53
N ALA A 159 -0.48 -10.06 -24.33
CA ALA A 159 0.44 -9.46 -25.28
C ALA A 159 1.08 -10.47 -26.26
N ASP A 160 0.68 -11.75 -26.23
CA ASP A 160 1.22 -12.83 -27.06
C ASP A 160 2.75 -12.97 -26.97
N LEU A 161 3.29 -12.73 -25.75
CA LEU A 161 4.73 -12.82 -25.52
C LEU A 161 5.18 -14.28 -25.48
N SER A 162 6.20 -14.58 -26.29
CA SER A 162 6.80 -15.91 -26.41
C SER A 162 8.32 -15.86 -26.53
N GLY A 163 8.96 -16.99 -26.23
CA GLY A 163 10.42 -17.15 -26.26
C GLY A 163 11.15 -16.09 -25.45
N ARG A 164 12.23 -15.53 -26.02
CA ARG A 164 13.08 -14.54 -25.33
C ARG A 164 12.34 -13.29 -24.82
N TYR A 165 11.22 -12.91 -25.43
CA TYR A 165 10.47 -11.72 -25.02
C TYR A 165 9.61 -11.99 -23.77
N ARG A 166 9.07 -13.21 -23.65
CA ARG A 166 8.43 -13.67 -22.42
C ARG A 166 9.44 -13.82 -21.29
N GLU A 167 10.57 -14.46 -21.57
CA GLU A 167 11.66 -14.61 -20.59
C GLU A 167 12.15 -13.25 -20.07
N MET A 168 12.25 -12.25 -20.96
CA MET A 168 12.60 -10.88 -20.58
C MET A 168 11.55 -10.24 -19.68
N TYR A 169 10.26 -10.37 -20.01
CA TYR A 169 9.15 -9.90 -19.17
C TYR A 169 9.17 -10.55 -17.78
N ASP A 170 9.27 -11.89 -17.74
CA ASP A 170 9.33 -12.66 -16.50
C ASP A 170 10.54 -12.27 -15.64
N THR A 171 11.67 -11.95 -16.28
CA THR A 171 12.87 -11.46 -15.60
C THR A 171 12.64 -10.07 -14.99
N ILE A 172 12.05 -9.14 -15.74
CA ILE A 172 11.71 -7.79 -15.25
C ILE A 172 10.84 -7.87 -13.98
N LEU A 173 9.86 -8.78 -13.96
CA LEU A 173 8.88 -8.89 -12.87
C LEU A 173 9.19 -9.98 -11.83
N SER A 174 10.39 -10.56 -11.86
CA SER A 174 10.79 -11.63 -10.95
C SER A 174 10.66 -11.26 -9.46
N ALA A 175 10.96 -10.01 -9.10
CA ALA A 175 10.79 -9.51 -7.73
C ALA A 175 9.31 -9.49 -7.30
N HIS A 176 8.42 -9.00 -8.15
CA HIS A 176 6.98 -8.97 -7.88
C HIS A 176 6.41 -10.37 -7.71
N LYS A 177 6.85 -11.31 -8.55
CA LYS A 177 6.46 -12.72 -8.42
C LYS A 177 6.91 -13.32 -7.09
N ALA A 178 8.11 -12.98 -6.63
CA ALA A 178 8.62 -13.45 -5.35
C ALA A 178 7.79 -12.95 -4.15
N ILE A 179 7.22 -11.74 -4.23
CA ILE A 179 6.29 -11.21 -3.22
C ILE A 179 5.05 -12.11 -3.12
N GLY A 180 4.45 -12.43 -4.28
CA GLY A 180 3.30 -13.33 -4.34
C GLY A 180 3.60 -14.74 -3.82
N GLU A 181 4.77 -15.29 -4.14
CA GLU A 181 5.22 -16.60 -3.65
C GLU A 181 5.48 -16.61 -2.13
N ALA A 182 5.94 -15.47 -1.58
CA ALA A 182 6.13 -15.28 -0.14
C ALA A 182 4.80 -15.02 0.61
N GLY A 183 3.73 -14.67 -0.11
CA GLY A 183 2.42 -14.33 0.47
C GLY A 183 2.35 -12.92 1.03
N GLY A 184 3.24 -12.02 0.60
CA GLY A 184 3.28 -10.63 1.05
C GLY A 184 4.69 -10.07 1.17
N ASP A 185 4.75 -8.80 1.53
CA ASP A 185 5.95 -7.99 1.69
C ASP A 185 5.72 -6.92 2.77
N GLU A 186 6.52 -5.85 2.74
CA GLU A 186 6.42 -4.76 3.70
C GLU A 186 5.20 -3.86 3.44
N PHE A 187 4.75 -3.75 2.19
CA PHE A 187 3.51 -3.02 1.87
C PHE A 187 2.30 -3.71 2.50
N THR A 188 2.19 -5.05 2.39
CA THR A 188 1.12 -5.80 3.05
C THR A 188 1.19 -5.69 4.58
N GLN A 189 2.41 -5.72 5.16
CA GLN A 189 2.60 -5.53 6.61
C GLN A 189 2.19 -4.13 7.08
N ALA A 190 2.45 -3.10 6.28
CA ALA A 190 2.06 -1.73 6.60
C ALA A 190 0.54 -1.56 6.55
N ILE A 191 -0.16 -2.25 5.64
CA ILE A 191 -1.62 -2.33 5.64
C ILE A 191 -2.13 -3.04 6.91
N ASP A 192 -1.57 -4.20 7.26
CA ASP A 192 -1.95 -4.93 8.48
C ASP A 192 -1.77 -4.07 9.74
N ALA A 193 -0.69 -3.29 9.82
CA ALA A 193 -0.46 -2.36 10.92
C ALA A 193 -1.50 -1.22 10.97
N ALA A 194 -1.93 -0.69 9.82
CA ALA A 194 -3.00 0.31 9.75
C ALA A 194 -4.34 -0.27 10.22
N ILE A 195 -4.68 -1.48 9.77
CA ILE A 195 -5.90 -2.21 10.20
C ILE A 195 -5.86 -2.49 11.71
N ALA A 196 -4.73 -2.93 12.25
CA ALA A 196 -4.59 -3.19 13.69
C ALA A 196 -4.84 -1.93 14.52
N LYS A 197 -4.38 -0.77 14.04
CA LYS A 197 -4.63 0.51 14.73
C LYS A 197 -6.09 0.96 14.65
N LEU A 198 -6.75 0.73 13.52
CA LEU A 198 -8.20 0.96 13.38
C LEU A 198 -8.98 0.09 14.36
N ALA A 199 -8.65 -1.21 14.43
CA ALA A 199 -9.26 -2.14 15.37
C ALA A 199 -9.07 -1.69 16.83
N ALA A 200 -7.84 -1.32 17.21
CA ALA A 200 -7.58 -0.78 18.55
C ALA A 200 -8.33 0.54 18.83
N THR A 201 -8.60 1.35 17.80
CA THR A 201 -9.45 2.53 17.92
C THR A 201 -10.92 2.16 18.13
N ASP A 202 -11.41 1.12 17.44
CA ASP A 202 -12.76 0.58 17.66
C ASP A 202 -12.92 0.02 19.08
N ASP A 203 -11.91 -0.67 19.61
CA ASP A 203 -11.89 -1.19 20.99
C ASP A 203 -12.06 -0.05 22.02
N VAL A 204 -11.46 1.12 21.76
CA VAL A 204 -11.67 2.33 22.61
C VAL A 204 -13.12 2.80 22.54
N PHE A 205 -13.73 2.83 21.36
CA PHE A 205 -15.13 3.22 21.22
C PHE A 205 -16.07 2.19 21.86
N GLU A 206 -15.78 0.90 21.72
CA GLU A 206 -16.53 -0.17 22.38
C GLU A 206 -16.47 0.00 23.90
N PHE A 207 -15.28 0.20 24.48
CA PHE A 207 -15.12 0.46 25.91
C PHE A 207 -15.93 1.67 26.38
N LEU A 208 -15.89 2.79 25.64
CA LEU A 208 -16.67 3.98 25.98
C LEU A 208 -18.17 3.72 25.85
N ASN A 209 -18.60 2.97 24.84
CA ASN A 209 -20.01 2.59 24.64
C ASN A 209 -20.51 1.66 25.74
N GLU A 210 -19.73 0.68 26.19
CA GLU A 210 -20.12 -0.20 27.30
C GLU A 210 -20.20 0.55 28.65
N ASN A 211 -19.45 1.66 28.78
CA ASN A 211 -19.33 2.44 30.00
C ASN A 211 -19.96 3.85 29.89
N GLN A 212 -21.04 4.05 29.11
CA GLN A 212 -21.62 5.38 28.82
C GLN A 212 -21.88 6.24 30.08
N SER A 213 -22.35 5.62 31.16
CA SER A 213 -22.63 6.33 32.41
C SER A 213 -21.38 6.70 33.20
N GLY A 214 -20.24 6.07 32.89
CA GLY A 214 -18.96 6.17 33.57
C GLY A 214 -18.05 7.29 33.08
N TRP A 215 -18.37 7.94 31.97
CA TRP A 215 -17.65 9.09 31.44
C TRP A 215 -18.57 10.27 31.13
N TYR A 216 -17.98 11.44 30.90
CA TYR A 216 -18.67 12.66 30.49
C TYR A 216 -17.70 13.62 29.82
N MET A 217 -18.23 14.57 29.05
CA MET A 217 -17.45 15.67 28.50
C MET A 217 -17.52 16.87 29.44
N GLU A 218 -16.36 17.47 29.76
CA GLU A 218 -16.24 18.69 30.55
C GLU A 218 -15.15 19.56 29.93
N ASP A 219 -15.47 20.84 29.65
CA ASP A 219 -14.56 21.80 29.01
C ASP A 219 -13.87 21.26 27.75
N GLY A 220 -14.62 20.55 26.90
CA GLY A 220 -14.10 19.94 25.67
C GLY A 220 -13.10 18.81 25.91
N THR A 221 -13.13 18.18 27.09
CA THR A 221 -12.25 17.07 27.46
C THR A 221 -13.07 15.88 27.96
N LEU A 222 -12.66 14.67 27.58
CA LEU A 222 -13.23 13.43 28.12
C LEU A 222 -12.80 13.24 29.58
N LYS A 223 -13.76 13.03 30.48
CA LYS A 223 -13.55 12.78 31.90
C LYS A 223 -14.22 11.47 32.32
N PHE A 224 -13.68 10.85 33.36
CA PHE A 224 -14.20 9.60 33.93
C PHE A 224 -14.70 9.82 35.35
N ARG A 225 -15.75 9.09 35.73
CA ARG A 225 -16.35 9.15 37.07
C ARG A 225 -15.60 8.31 38.10
N SER A 226 -14.69 7.43 37.68
CA SER A 226 -13.86 6.62 38.57
C SER A 226 -12.42 6.54 38.05
N GLN A 227 -11.48 6.34 38.98
CA GLN A 227 -10.07 6.15 38.64
C GLN A 227 -9.86 4.84 37.87
N THR A 228 -10.62 3.79 38.19
CA THR A 228 -10.55 2.50 37.49
C THR A 228 -10.85 2.67 36.00
N LEU A 229 -11.98 3.30 35.66
CA LEU A 229 -12.35 3.52 34.25
C LEU A 229 -11.34 4.39 33.50
N TYR A 230 -10.77 5.39 34.19
CA TYR A 230 -9.69 6.19 33.61
C TYR A 230 -8.45 5.34 33.31
N ASN A 231 -8.07 4.45 34.23
CA ASN A 231 -6.89 3.59 34.05
C ASN A 231 -7.11 2.60 32.90
N ASP A 232 -8.28 1.97 32.83
CA ASP A 232 -8.64 1.03 31.76
C ASP A 232 -8.62 1.73 30.40
N TYR A 233 -9.21 2.92 30.30
CA TYR A 233 -9.13 3.77 29.10
C TYR A 233 -7.69 4.15 28.76
N ALA A 234 -6.90 4.57 29.75
CA ALA A 234 -5.52 4.99 29.53
C ALA A 234 -4.63 3.83 29.03
N GLU A 235 -4.91 2.59 29.44
CA GLU A 235 -4.26 1.39 28.93
C GLU A 235 -4.61 1.14 27.45
N LEU A 236 -5.89 1.27 27.08
CA LEU A 236 -6.31 1.17 25.67
C LEU A 236 -5.63 2.23 24.80
N ILE A 237 -5.58 3.49 25.26
CA ILE A 237 -4.91 4.57 24.54
C ILE A 237 -3.40 4.35 24.40
N GLN A 238 -2.75 3.70 25.38
CA GLN A 238 -1.32 3.36 25.29
C GLN A 238 -1.02 2.27 24.24
N ASN A 239 -2.02 1.49 23.86
CA ASN A 239 -1.89 0.39 22.90
C ASN A 239 -2.23 0.81 21.44
N LEU A 240 -2.49 2.09 21.18
CA LEU A 240 -2.70 2.69 19.85
C LEU A 240 -1.40 3.08 19.13
#